data_AF-A0A7W1VXW4-F1
#
_entry.id   AF-A0A7W1VXW4-F1
#
_cell.length_a   1.000
_cell.length_b   1.000
_cell.length_c   1.000
_cell.angle_alpha   90.00
_cell.angle_beta   90.00
_cell.angle_gamma   90.00
#
_symmetry.space_group_name_H-M   'P 1'
#
loop_
_entity.id
_entity.type
_entity.pdbx_description
1 polymer ?
#
loop_
_entity_poly.entity_id
_entity_poly.type
_entity_poly.pdbx_seq_one_letter_code
_entity_poly.pdbx_strand_id
1 'polypeptide(L)'
;MVSPTPTLMKVNDGKGNPPSNLFGVGETLDYIDTSFLLIPKVIKPKSGKLTVGMIFNQSEPQSVESMDRIKKLAGENNINLVFQPVNSSADMQLVTASLLSENIDVFFANPDNIVFESFETILKSCNQKNIPIFTSEAGLVERGALAAYGADIYQWGYQAGKQAAKYLKTKNTGDLHWEMVAVRKKVYNPAAAKKFGITIPPNFQPVQ
;
A
#
# COMPACT_ATOMS: atom_id res chain seq x y z
N MET A 1 -2.17 -3.37 9.02
CA MET A 1 -1.02 -4.28 8.79
C MET A 1 -1.48 -5.58 8.14
N VAL A 2 -0.83 -5.98 7.06
CA VAL A 2 -1.11 -7.23 6.31
C VAL A 2 -0.33 -8.40 6.92
N SER A 3 -0.84 -9.63 6.78
CA SER A 3 -0.21 -10.84 7.34
C SER A 3 1.09 -11.15 6.61
N PRO A 4 2.28 -11.01 7.23
CA PRO A 4 3.55 -11.21 6.54
C PRO A 4 3.83 -12.69 6.24
N THR A 5 4.84 -12.96 5.40
CA THR A 5 5.31 -14.34 5.21
C THR A 5 5.91 -14.92 6.50
N PRO A 6 5.93 -16.26 6.64
CA PRO A 6 6.57 -16.94 7.78
C PRO A 6 8.05 -16.56 7.96
N THR A 7 8.75 -16.32 6.84
CA THR A 7 10.13 -15.82 6.83
C THR A 7 10.23 -14.43 7.45
N LEU A 8 9.35 -13.49 7.06
CA LEU A 8 9.33 -12.13 7.61
C LEU A 8 8.93 -12.12 9.09
N MET A 9 8.05 -13.02 9.51
CA MET A 9 7.70 -13.24 10.92
C MET A 9 8.84 -13.87 11.73
N LYS A 10 9.87 -14.42 11.08
CA LYS A 10 10.96 -15.20 11.69
C LYS A 10 10.45 -16.44 12.44
N VAL A 11 9.45 -17.13 11.87
CA VAL A 11 8.85 -18.34 12.48
C VAL A 11 9.13 -19.63 11.72
N ASN A 12 9.92 -19.57 10.64
CA ASN A 12 10.32 -20.78 9.92
C ASN A 12 11.09 -21.76 10.84
N ASP A 13 10.95 -23.05 10.56
CA ASP A 13 11.74 -24.09 11.19
C ASP A 13 13.22 -24.02 10.78
N GLY A 14 14.07 -24.87 11.39
CA GLY A 14 15.50 -24.93 11.08
C GLY A 14 15.85 -25.36 9.65
N LYS A 15 14.85 -25.76 8.84
CA LYS A 15 15.00 -26.09 7.41
C LYS A 15 14.44 -24.98 6.51
N GLY A 16 13.93 -23.89 7.08
CA GLY A 16 13.36 -22.77 6.35
C GLY A 16 11.88 -22.96 5.95
N ASN A 17 11.20 -23.99 6.45
CA ASN A 17 9.78 -24.21 6.15
C ASN A 17 8.87 -23.48 7.13
N PRO A 18 7.68 -23.04 6.71
CA PRO A 18 6.66 -22.55 7.64
C PRO A 18 6.28 -23.62 8.69
N PRO A 19 5.88 -23.22 9.91
CA PRO A 19 5.35 -24.16 10.91
C PRO A 19 4.17 -24.98 10.36
N SER A 20 4.11 -26.27 10.66
CA SER A 20 3.04 -27.17 10.20
C SER A 20 1.65 -26.82 10.76
N ASN A 21 1.60 -26.01 11.81
CA ASN A 21 0.38 -25.47 12.41
C ASN A 21 0.08 -24.01 12.01
N LEU A 22 0.81 -23.47 11.03
CA LEU A 22 0.55 -22.14 10.48
C LEU A 22 -0.33 -22.27 9.23
N PHE A 23 -1.53 -21.70 9.31
CA PHE A 23 -2.53 -21.70 8.25
C PHE A 23 -2.95 -20.27 7.91
N GLY A 24 -3.83 -20.15 6.91
CA GLY A 24 -4.36 -18.86 6.48
C GLY A 24 -3.56 -18.28 5.33
N VAL A 25 -3.61 -16.97 5.20
CA VAL A 25 -3.14 -16.27 4.00
C VAL A 25 -2.24 -15.10 4.40
N GLY A 26 -1.10 -14.99 3.74
CA GLY A 26 -0.15 -13.89 3.93
C GLY A 26 0.37 -13.31 2.62
N GLU A 27 1.30 -12.37 2.73
CA GLU A 27 1.96 -11.77 1.59
C GLU A 27 3.39 -11.31 1.85
N THR A 28 4.09 -11.01 0.75
CA THR A 28 5.39 -10.32 0.73
C THR A 28 5.18 -8.81 0.57
N LEU A 29 6.25 -8.03 0.64
CA LEU A 29 6.21 -6.58 0.38
C LEU A 29 6.28 -6.24 -1.13
N ASP A 30 6.42 -7.22 -2.02
CA ASP A 30 6.68 -6.96 -3.45
C ASP A 30 5.53 -6.24 -4.17
N TYR A 31 4.31 -6.30 -3.63
CA TYR A 31 3.18 -5.56 -4.17
C TYR A 31 3.37 -4.04 -4.07
N ILE A 32 4.13 -3.57 -3.08
CA ILE A 32 4.45 -2.16 -2.88
C ILE A 32 5.20 -1.62 -4.10
N ASP A 33 6.14 -2.39 -4.65
CA ASP A 33 6.91 -1.99 -5.83
C ASP A 33 6.00 -1.78 -7.02
N THR A 34 5.11 -2.75 -7.26
CA THR A 34 4.14 -2.67 -8.35
C THR A 34 3.27 -1.44 -8.18
N SER A 35 2.82 -1.15 -6.96
CA SER A 35 1.97 0.01 -6.69
C SER A 35 2.70 1.35 -6.87
N PHE A 36 3.89 1.49 -6.31
CA PHE A 36 4.71 2.69 -6.45
C PHE A 36 5.08 2.97 -7.92
N LEU A 37 5.41 1.92 -8.69
CA LEU A 37 5.73 2.04 -10.11
C LEU A 37 4.51 2.29 -11.02
N LEU A 38 3.30 2.36 -10.48
CA LEU A 38 2.16 2.91 -11.22
C LEU A 38 2.28 4.43 -11.38
N ILE A 39 2.89 5.11 -10.42
CA ILE A 39 3.00 6.57 -10.41
C ILE A 39 3.64 7.09 -11.71
N PRO A 40 4.86 6.69 -12.12
CA PRO A 40 5.49 7.22 -13.34
C PRO A 40 4.75 6.81 -14.63
N LYS A 41 3.84 5.83 -14.58
CA LYS A 41 3.00 5.43 -15.72
C LYS A 41 1.81 6.36 -15.89
N VAL A 42 1.37 7.02 -14.83
CA VAL A 42 0.14 7.82 -14.78
C VAL A 42 0.45 9.32 -14.64
N ILE A 43 1.41 9.69 -13.80
CA ILE A 43 1.82 11.06 -13.53
C ILE A 43 2.97 11.45 -14.44
N LYS A 44 2.78 12.53 -15.20
CA LYS A 44 3.79 13.13 -16.08
C LYS A 44 4.08 14.56 -15.61
N PRO A 45 5.13 14.76 -14.79
CA PRO A 45 5.44 16.07 -14.25
C PRO A 45 5.94 17.01 -15.35
N LYS A 46 5.56 18.30 -15.28
CA LYS A 46 6.00 19.31 -16.25
C LYS A 46 7.50 19.62 -16.15
N SER A 47 8.07 19.45 -14.96
CA SER A 47 9.50 19.65 -14.68
C SER A 47 10.41 18.58 -15.32
N GLY A 48 9.83 17.49 -15.83
CA GLY A 48 10.56 16.35 -16.38
C GLY A 48 11.12 15.37 -15.32
N LYS A 49 11.23 15.79 -14.05
CA LYS A 49 11.65 14.92 -12.94
C LYS A 49 10.49 14.72 -11.97
N LEU A 50 10.09 13.46 -11.77
CA LEU A 50 9.01 13.09 -10.87
C LEU A 50 9.47 13.18 -9.41
N THR A 51 8.72 13.93 -8.60
CA THR A 51 8.90 14.05 -7.16
C THR A 51 7.71 13.44 -6.42
N VAL A 52 7.98 12.40 -5.62
CA VAL A 52 6.97 11.71 -4.81
C VAL A 52 7.16 12.08 -3.34
N GLY A 53 6.09 12.50 -2.68
CA GLY A 53 6.06 12.72 -1.23
C GLY A 53 5.57 11.49 -0.48
N MET A 54 6.10 11.26 0.72
CA MET A 54 5.70 10.17 1.60
C MET A 54 5.76 10.57 3.08
N ILE A 55 4.86 10.02 3.88
CA ILE A 55 4.97 10.01 5.35
C ILE A 55 5.07 8.56 5.82
N PHE A 56 5.89 8.31 6.83
CA PHE A 56 6.03 7.00 7.45
C PHE A 56 6.10 7.12 8.98
N ASN A 57 5.54 6.16 9.70
CA ASN A 57 5.70 6.05 11.14
C ASN A 57 7.05 5.42 11.49
N GLN A 58 7.97 6.22 12.01
CA GLN A 58 9.31 5.74 12.38
C GLN A 58 9.30 4.83 13.63
N SER A 59 8.20 4.80 14.37
CA SER A 59 8.01 3.91 15.52
C SER A 59 7.51 2.51 15.10
N GLU A 60 7.14 2.31 13.83
CA GLU A 60 6.62 1.06 13.29
C GLU A 60 7.63 0.41 12.34
N PRO A 61 8.31 -0.69 12.72
CA PRO A 61 9.33 -1.32 11.89
C PRO A 61 8.86 -1.66 10.47
N GLN A 62 7.62 -2.13 10.30
CA GLN A 62 7.04 -2.42 8.99
C GLN A 62 6.88 -1.18 8.10
N SER A 63 6.65 -0.02 8.70
CA SER A 63 6.51 1.25 7.98
C SER A 63 7.87 1.74 7.49
N VAL A 64 8.88 1.63 8.36
CA VAL A 64 10.29 1.90 8.02
C VAL A 64 10.77 0.98 6.90
N GLU A 65 10.49 -0.32 6.98
CA GLU A 65 10.86 -1.30 5.94
C GLU A 65 10.22 -0.97 4.59
N SER A 66 8.95 -0.58 4.58
CA SER A 66 8.23 -0.16 3.37
C SER A 66 8.82 1.13 2.78
N MET A 67 9.17 2.11 3.64
CA MET A 67 9.82 3.35 3.22
C MET A 67 11.21 3.09 2.62
N ASP A 68 12.05 2.28 3.27
CA ASP A 68 13.39 1.94 2.78
C ASP A 68 13.34 1.22 1.44
N ARG A 69 12.37 0.31 1.27
CA ARG A 69 12.13 -0.36 -0.01
C ARG A 69 11.76 0.64 -1.11
N ILE A 70 10.84 1.56 -0.83
CA ILE A 70 10.41 2.57 -1.80
C ILE A 70 11.53 3.58 -2.10
N LYS A 71 12.35 3.93 -1.11
CA LYS A 71 13.53 4.79 -1.27
C LYS A 71 14.53 4.17 -2.24
N LYS A 72 14.82 2.87 -2.10
CA LYS A 72 15.67 2.13 -3.04
C LYS A 72 15.05 2.14 -4.44
N LEU A 73 13.77 1.81 -4.55
CA LEU A 73 13.06 1.74 -5.83
C LEU A 73 13.00 3.10 -6.54
N ALA A 74 12.83 4.19 -5.79
CA ALA A 74 12.85 5.54 -6.31
C ALA A 74 14.22 5.89 -6.92
N GLY A 75 15.32 5.53 -6.23
CA GLY A 75 16.68 5.70 -6.74
C GLY A 75 16.92 4.93 -8.05
N GLU A 76 16.49 3.67 -8.12
CA GLU A 76 16.61 2.83 -9.32
C GLU A 76 15.81 3.35 -10.52
N ASN A 77 14.75 4.14 -10.28
CA ASN A 77 13.85 4.65 -11.31
C ASN A 77 13.98 6.16 -11.57
N ASN A 78 15.03 6.80 -11.05
CA ASN A 78 15.26 8.25 -11.17
C ASN A 78 14.07 9.10 -10.67
N ILE A 79 13.42 8.65 -9.61
CA ILE A 79 12.33 9.35 -8.93
C ILE A 79 12.90 10.06 -7.72
N ASN A 80 12.60 11.35 -7.56
CA ASN A 80 12.94 12.09 -6.36
C ASN A 80 11.95 11.74 -5.25
N LEU A 81 12.40 11.07 -4.19
CA LEU A 81 11.55 10.77 -3.03
C LEU A 81 11.81 11.77 -1.91
N VAL A 82 10.78 12.51 -1.54
CA VAL A 82 10.77 13.36 -0.33
C VAL A 82 9.94 12.62 0.72
N PHE A 83 10.51 12.37 1.89
CA PHE A 83 9.84 11.62 2.94
C PHE A 83 10.00 12.29 4.30
N GLN A 84 8.96 12.23 5.13
CA GLN A 84 8.94 12.80 6.48
C GLN A 84 8.50 11.75 7.50
N PRO A 85 9.19 11.63 8.65
CA PRO A 85 8.77 10.73 9.72
C PRO A 85 7.60 11.33 10.50
N VAL A 86 6.80 10.46 11.10
CA VAL A 86 5.81 10.80 12.12
C VAL A 86 5.84 9.77 13.25
N ASN A 87 5.37 10.14 14.45
CA ASN A 87 5.21 9.21 15.58
C ASN A 87 3.75 9.03 16.01
N SER A 88 2.88 9.99 15.69
CA SER A 88 1.48 10.00 16.12
C SER A 88 0.58 10.68 15.10
N SER A 89 -0.71 10.33 15.08
CA SER A 89 -1.70 10.98 14.22
C SER A 89 -1.92 12.46 14.56
N ALA A 90 -1.60 12.89 15.79
CA ALA A 90 -1.72 14.28 16.23
C ALA A 90 -0.84 15.25 15.41
N ASP A 91 0.32 14.77 14.97
CA ASP A 91 1.28 15.58 14.20
C ASP A 91 1.00 15.55 12.69
N MET A 92 0.08 14.69 12.23
CA MET A 92 -0.09 14.39 10.81
C MET A 92 -0.38 15.62 9.96
N GLN A 93 -1.21 16.55 10.46
CA GLN A 93 -1.57 17.75 9.71
C GLN A 93 -0.34 18.63 9.44
N LEU A 94 0.50 18.84 10.47
CA LEU A 94 1.70 19.66 10.36
C LEU A 94 2.74 19.00 9.45
N VAL A 95 2.98 17.70 9.65
CA VAL A 95 3.95 16.93 8.85
C VAL A 95 3.53 16.89 7.38
N THR A 96 2.24 16.69 7.11
CA THR A 96 1.71 16.73 5.74
C THR A 96 1.90 18.12 5.12
N ALA A 97 1.58 19.19 5.85
CA ALA A 97 1.77 20.55 5.35
C ALA A 97 3.24 20.86 5.04
N SER A 98 4.16 20.43 5.91
CA SER A 98 5.61 20.54 5.70
C SER A 98 6.06 19.77 4.46
N LEU A 99 5.65 18.51 4.31
CA LEU A 99 5.99 17.71 3.13
C LEU A 99 5.47 18.35 1.84
N LEU A 100 4.23 18.86 1.83
CA LEU A 100 3.64 19.49 0.64
C LEU A 100 4.31 20.83 0.29
N SER A 101 5.10 21.43 1.18
CA SER A 101 5.90 22.62 0.88
C SER A 101 7.13 22.32 0.02
N GLU A 102 7.52 21.05 -0.09
CA GLU A 102 8.66 20.56 -0.89
C GLU A 102 8.32 20.39 -2.39
N ASN A 103 7.17 20.90 -2.84
CA ASN A 103 6.74 20.87 -4.25
C ASN A 103 6.72 19.47 -4.89
N ILE A 104 6.12 18.51 -4.19
CA ILE A 104 5.91 17.15 -4.72
C ILE A 104 4.85 17.15 -5.84
N ASP A 105 4.97 16.23 -6.79
CA ASP A 105 3.98 16.05 -7.87
C ASP A 105 2.82 15.14 -7.44
N VAL A 106 3.08 14.25 -6.48
CA VAL A 106 2.19 13.16 -6.09
C VAL A 106 2.57 12.68 -4.69
N PHE A 107 1.58 12.30 -3.90
CA PHE A 107 1.79 11.70 -2.60
C PHE A 107 1.61 10.18 -2.69
N PHE A 108 2.48 9.40 -2.07
CA PHE A 108 2.30 7.97 -1.88
C PHE A 108 1.97 7.68 -0.41
N ALA A 109 0.75 7.22 -0.15
CA ALA A 109 0.34 6.78 1.17
C ALA A 109 0.93 5.40 1.45
N ASN A 110 2.03 5.40 2.20
CA ASN A 110 2.76 4.23 2.68
C ASN A 110 1.81 3.26 3.41
N PRO A 111 1.97 1.93 3.27
CA PRO A 111 1.22 0.96 4.06
C PRO A 111 1.57 1.03 5.55
N ASP A 112 0.88 1.91 6.26
CA ASP A 112 1.17 2.34 7.62
C ASP A 112 -0.14 2.64 8.35
N ASN A 113 -0.28 2.19 9.60
CA ASN A 113 -1.54 2.32 10.31
C ASN A 113 -1.89 3.78 10.63
N ILE A 114 -0.92 4.60 11.03
CA ILE A 114 -1.13 6.02 11.33
C ILE A 114 -1.46 6.80 10.06
N VAL A 115 -0.82 6.49 8.94
CA VAL A 115 -1.15 7.08 7.62
C VAL A 115 -2.59 6.73 7.22
N PHE A 116 -3.00 5.48 7.43
CA PHE A 116 -4.35 5.03 7.08
C PHE A 116 -5.44 5.62 7.98
N GLU A 117 -5.17 5.71 9.27
CA GLU A 117 -6.03 6.36 10.26
C GLU A 117 -6.18 7.85 9.95
N SER A 118 -5.07 8.51 9.60
CA SER A 118 -5.03 9.95 9.35
C SER A 118 -5.28 10.31 7.88
N PHE A 119 -5.73 9.36 7.07
CA PHE A 119 -5.82 9.54 5.62
C PHE A 119 -6.73 10.71 5.21
N GLU A 120 -7.85 10.95 5.89
CA GLU A 120 -8.74 12.07 5.54
C GLU A 120 -8.05 13.43 5.72
N THR A 121 -7.19 13.55 6.74
CA THR A 121 -6.37 14.74 6.99
C THR A 121 -5.33 14.94 5.88
N ILE A 122 -4.68 13.85 5.46
CA ILE A 122 -3.70 13.85 4.36
C ILE A 122 -4.41 14.22 3.05
N LEU A 123 -5.53 13.56 2.75
CA LEU A 123 -6.35 13.75 1.56
C LEU A 123 -6.81 15.20 1.44
N LYS A 124 -7.33 15.79 2.52
CA LYS A 124 -7.74 17.20 2.53
C LYS A 124 -6.58 18.12 2.16
N SER A 125 -5.41 17.93 2.76
CA SER A 125 -4.22 18.74 2.50
C SER A 125 -3.70 18.59 1.07
N CYS A 126 -3.62 17.36 0.56
CA CYS A 126 -3.22 17.07 -0.82
C CYS A 126 -4.21 17.67 -1.82
N ASN A 127 -5.52 17.53 -1.55
CA ASN A 127 -6.58 18.11 -2.37
C ASN A 127 -6.52 19.63 -2.47
N GLN A 128 -6.17 20.33 -1.39
CA GLN A 128 -5.99 21.79 -1.39
C GLN A 128 -4.79 22.23 -2.23
N LYS A 129 -3.75 21.40 -2.33
CA LYS A 129 -2.57 21.63 -3.15
C LYS A 129 -2.66 21.02 -4.56
N ASN A 130 -3.80 20.43 -4.90
CA ASN A 130 -4.05 19.73 -6.16
C ASN A 130 -3.06 18.58 -6.44
N ILE A 131 -2.67 17.85 -5.38
CA ILE A 131 -1.74 16.72 -5.44
C ILE A 131 -2.54 15.41 -5.37
N PRO A 132 -2.45 14.52 -6.38
CA PRO A 132 -3.08 13.21 -6.34
C PRO A 132 -2.37 12.28 -5.35
N ILE A 133 -3.09 11.28 -4.84
CA ILE A 133 -2.56 10.28 -3.91
C ILE A 133 -2.55 8.90 -4.56
N PHE A 134 -1.44 8.19 -4.51
CA PHE A 134 -1.33 6.76 -4.77
C PHE A 134 -1.14 6.00 -3.47
N THR A 135 -1.45 4.71 -3.46
CA THR A 135 -1.28 3.85 -2.28
C THR A 135 -1.19 2.39 -2.70
N SER A 136 -0.87 1.48 -1.80
CA SER A 136 -0.85 0.04 -2.04
C SER A 136 -2.09 -0.70 -1.52
N GLU A 137 -3.14 0.04 -1.14
CA GLU A 137 -4.33 -0.50 -0.48
C GLU A 137 -5.60 0.02 -1.19
N ALA A 138 -6.49 -0.90 -1.59
CA ALA A 138 -7.61 -0.59 -2.46
C ALA A 138 -8.72 0.23 -1.76
N GLY A 139 -8.95 0.01 -0.46
CA GLY A 139 -9.95 0.73 0.33
C GLY A 139 -9.65 2.22 0.47
N LEU A 140 -8.39 2.63 0.40
CA LEU A 140 -8.01 4.05 0.35
C LEU A 140 -8.38 4.74 -0.97
N VAL A 141 -8.57 3.98 -2.05
CA VAL A 141 -9.02 4.51 -3.36
C VAL A 141 -10.49 4.88 -3.32
N GLU A 142 -11.32 4.05 -2.67
CA GLU A 142 -12.74 4.39 -2.37
C GLU A 142 -12.84 5.68 -1.54
N ARG A 143 -11.87 5.90 -0.65
CA ARG A 143 -11.81 7.10 0.21
C ARG A 143 -11.24 8.34 -0.48
N GLY A 144 -10.77 8.25 -1.72
CA GLY A 144 -10.34 9.42 -2.50
C GLY A 144 -8.90 9.42 -2.98
N ALA A 145 -8.11 8.37 -2.69
CA ALA A 145 -6.86 8.16 -3.40
C ALA A 145 -7.14 7.93 -4.89
N LEU A 146 -6.21 8.35 -5.75
CA LEU A 146 -6.37 8.25 -7.20
C LEU A 146 -6.34 6.79 -7.66
N ALA A 147 -5.33 6.04 -7.22
CA ALA A 147 -5.15 4.67 -7.67
C ALA A 147 -4.27 3.84 -6.72
N ALA A 148 -4.44 2.53 -6.80
CA ALA A 148 -3.65 1.55 -6.06
C ALA A 148 -3.42 0.28 -6.85
N TYR A 149 -2.35 -0.44 -6.49
CA TYR A 149 -2.26 -1.88 -6.68
C TYR A 149 -2.15 -2.54 -5.30
N GLY A 150 -3.09 -3.42 -4.99
CA GLY A 150 -3.17 -4.06 -3.69
C GLY A 150 -3.97 -5.35 -3.73
N ALA A 151 -3.97 -6.06 -2.60
CA ALA A 151 -4.82 -7.22 -2.42
C ALA A 151 -6.31 -6.85 -2.51
N ASP A 152 -7.09 -7.74 -3.10
CA ASP A 152 -8.54 -7.68 -2.94
C ASP A 152 -8.88 -8.26 -1.56
N ILE A 153 -9.20 -7.38 -0.60
CA ILE A 153 -9.41 -7.76 0.80
C ILE A 153 -10.58 -8.73 0.98
N TYR A 154 -11.62 -8.62 0.14
CA TYR A 154 -12.72 -9.59 0.16
C TYR A 154 -12.25 -10.97 -0.30
N GLN A 155 -11.49 -11.05 -1.40
CA GLN A 155 -10.94 -12.31 -1.89
C GLN A 155 -9.91 -12.91 -0.93
N TRP A 156 -9.12 -12.08 -0.25
CA TRP A 156 -8.23 -12.54 0.82
C TRP A 156 -9.03 -13.21 1.94
N GLY A 157 -10.05 -12.52 2.47
CA GLY A 157 -10.93 -13.06 3.50
C GLY A 157 -11.62 -14.35 3.06
N TYR A 158 -12.07 -14.43 1.81
CA TYR A 158 -12.64 -15.64 1.21
C TYR A 158 -11.62 -16.79 1.15
N GLN A 159 -10.38 -16.52 0.72
CA GLN A 159 -9.30 -17.50 0.66
C GLN A 159 -8.98 -18.06 2.05
N ALA A 160 -8.84 -17.21 3.07
CA ALA A 160 -8.63 -17.63 4.44
C ALA A 160 -9.85 -18.40 5.00
N GLY A 161 -11.05 -17.91 4.72
CA GLY A 161 -12.32 -18.51 5.15
C GLY A 161 -12.54 -19.91 4.59
N LYS A 162 -12.07 -20.20 3.37
CA LYS A 162 -12.11 -21.57 2.80
C LYS A 162 -11.32 -22.56 3.65
N GLN A 163 -10.14 -22.18 4.14
CA GLN A 163 -9.34 -23.04 5.01
C GLN A 163 -10.07 -23.30 6.34
N ALA A 164 -10.62 -22.24 6.96
CA ALA A 164 -11.40 -22.36 8.19
C ALA A 164 -12.65 -23.26 8.01
N ALA A 165 -13.39 -23.08 6.92
CA ALA A 165 -14.56 -23.90 6.61
C ALA A 165 -14.18 -25.39 6.40
N LYS A 166 -13.07 -25.66 5.72
CA LYS A 166 -12.53 -27.02 5.55
C LYS A 166 -12.19 -27.66 6.88
N TYR A 167 -11.50 -26.94 7.77
CA TYR A 167 -11.22 -27.42 9.12
C TYR A 167 -12.52 -27.71 9.90
N LEU A 168 -13.47 -26.78 9.90
CA LEU A 168 -14.71 -26.94 10.66
C LEU A 168 -15.52 -28.17 10.21
N LYS A 169 -15.50 -28.47 8.91
CA LYS A 169 -16.18 -29.62 8.29
C LYS A 169 -15.47 -30.96 8.54
N THR A 170 -14.14 -30.98 8.46
CA THR A 170 -13.36 -32.24 8.46
C THR A 170 -12.67 -32.56 9.79
N LYS A 171 -12.49 -31.54 10.64
CA LYS A 171 -11.64 -31.58 11.84
C LYS A 171 -10.19 -32.02 11.55
N ASN A 172 -9.74 -31.86 10.30
CA ASN A 172 -8.41 -32.26 9.85
C ASN A 172 -7.63 -31.05 9.35
N THR A 173 -6.36 -30.95 9.75
CA THR A 173 -5.43 -29.89 9.36
C THR A 173 -4.42 -30.34 8.30
N GLY A 174 -4.34 -31.63 7.94
CA GLY A 174 -3.29 -32.19 7.08
C GLY A 174 -3.24 -31.60 5.67
N ASP A 175 -4.38 -31.11 5.16
CA ASP A 175 -4.43 -30.44 3.86
C ASP A 175 -4.42 -28.90 3.97
N LEU A 176 -4.35 -28.35 5.18
CA LEU A 176 -4.31 -26.91 5.41
C LEU A 176 -2.85 -26.47 5.44
N HIS A 177 -2.57 -25.34 4.83
CA HIS A 177 -1.25 -24.73 4.82
C HIS A 177 -1.39 -23.23 4.66
N TRP A 178 -0.37 -22.50 5.11
CA TRP A 178 -0.26 -21.10 4.80
C TRP A 178 -0.16 -20.88 3.28
N GLU A 179 -0.89 -19.90 2.77
CA GLU A 179 -0.95 -19.58 1.34
C GLU A 179 -0.61 -18.11 1.08
N MET A 180 -0.08 -17.83 -0.10
CA MET A 180 0.05 -16.46 -0.59
C MET A 180 -1.31 -15.92 -1.03
N VAL A 181 -1.55 -14.62 -0.80
CA VAL A 181 -2.75 -13.96 -1.33
C VAL A 181 -2.80 -14.08 -2.86
N ALA A 182 -3.93 -14.61 -3.35
CA ALA A 182 -4.07 -15.02 -4.75
C ALA A 182 -4.52 -13.89 -5.68
N VAL A 183 -5.28 -12.92 -5.19
CA VAL A 183 -5.92 -11.89 -6.02
C VAL A 183 -5.44 -10.50 -5.63
N ARG A 184 -4.81 -9.82 -6.59
CA ARG A 184 -4.48 -8.39 -6.52
C ARG A 184 -5.07 -7.65 -7.69
N LYS A 185 -5.46 -6.41 -7.47
CA LYS A 185 -6.13 -5.59 -8.47
C LYS A 185 -5.45 -4.23 -8.58
N LYS A 186 -5.42 -3.70 -9.80
CA LYS A 186 -5.21 -2.27 -10.04
C LYS A 186 -6.56 -1.61 -9.97
N VAL A 187 -6.74 -0.68 -9.04
CA VAL A 187 -7.98 0.05 -8.88
C VAL A 187 -7.74 1.55 -8.98
N TYR A 188 -8.75 2.30 -9.41
CA TYR A 188 -8.69 3.75 -9.46
C TYR A 188 -10.02 4.39 -9.07
N ASN A 189 -9.96 5.64 -8.62
CA ASN A 189 -11.13 6.45 -8.31
C ASN A 189 -11.49 7.34 -9.50
N PRO A 190 -12.65 7.12 -10.17
CA PRO A 190 -13.05 7.92 -11.32
C PRO A 190 -13.26 9.40 -11.01
N ALA A 191 -13.75 9.73 -9.81
CA ALA A 191 -13.94 11.11 -9.38
C ALA A 191 -12.61 11.83 -9.16
N ALA A 192 -11.63 11.16 -8.54
CA ALA A 192 -10.27 11.68 -8.40
C ALA A 192 -9.59 11.85 -9.77
N ALA A 193 -9.69 10.86 -10.65
CA ALA A 193 -9.13 10.92 -12.00
C ALA A 193 -9.70 12.12 -12.79
N LYS A 194 -11.02 12.33 -12.72
CA LYS A 194 -11.68 13.50 -13.31
C LYS A 194 -11.21 14.81 -12.69
N LYS A 195 -11.13 14.88 -11.35
CA LYS A 195 -10.68 16.08 -10.61
C LYS A 195 -9.30 16.53 -11.06
N PHE A 196 -8.37 15.59 -11.20
CA PHE A 196 -6.98 15.89 -11.54
C PHE A 196 -6.72 15.90 -13.06
N GLY A 197 -7.74 15.64 -13.89
CA GLY A 197 -7.59 15.57 -15.35
C GLY A 197 -6.68 14.43 -15.82
N ILE A 198 -6.64 13.32 -15.08
CA ILE A 198 -5.74 12.19 -15.32
C ILE A 198 -6.46 11.10 -16.08
N THR A 199 -5.87 10.66 -17.19
CA THR A 199 -6.34 9.48 -17.92
C THR A 199 -5.73 8.22 -17.31
N ILE A 200 -6.58 7.30 -16.86
CA ILE A 200 -6.14 6.05 -16.25
C ILE A 200 -5.99 4.96 -17.31
N PRO A 201 -4.91 4.15 -17.28
CA PRO A 201 -4.73 3.06 -18.22
C PRO A 201 -5.88 2.02 -18.19
N PRO A 202 -6.22 1.36 -19.31
CA PRO A 202 -7.37 0.44 -19.40
C PRO A 202 -7.35 -0.79 -18.47
N ASN A 203 -6.20 -1.13 -17.89
CA ASN A 203 -6.05 -2.29 -17.01
C ASN A 203 -6.33 -1.99 -15.52
N PHE A 204 -6.91 -0.84 -15.22
CA PHE A 204 -7.39 -0.48 -13.88
C PHE A 204 -8.89 -0.67 -13.80
N GLN A 205 -9.37 -1.19 -12.67
CA GLN A 205 -10.79 -1.31 -12.37
C GLN A 205 -11.26 -0.07 -11.61
N PRO A 206 -12.38 0.56 -12.00
CA PRO A 206 -12.93 1.65 -11.22
C PRO A 206 -13.46 1.11 -9.89
N VAL A 207 -13.18 1.82 -8.79
CA VAL A 207 -13.94 1.61 -7.55
C VAL A 207 -15.35 2.20 -7.71
N GLN A 208 -16.32 1.62 -6.98
CA GLN A 208 -17.73 2.05 -7.03
C GLN A 208 -17.97 3.32 -6.21
#